data_AF-A0A5C6ATU8-F1
#
_entry.id   AF-A0A5C6ATU8-F1
#
_cell.length_a   1.000
_cell.length_b   1.000
_cell.length_c   1.000
_cell.angle_alpha   90.00
_cell.angle_beta   90.00
_cell.angle_gamma   90.00
#
_symmetry.space_group_name_H-M   'P 1'
#
loop_
_entity.id
_entity.type
_entity.pdbx_description
1 polymer ?
#
loop_
_entity_poly.entity_id
_entity_poly.type
_entity_poly.pdbx_seq_one_letter_code
_entity_poly.pdbx_strand_id
1 'polypeptide(L)' 'MQAQFVHEGKHVDFTPDVDVPVGSIIIQGDLVGITKRDLKAKVHGSIVVEGGFDFPKVGVSSDEYLASKNRRATQGS' A
#
# COMPACT_ATOMS: atom_id res chain seq x y z
N MET A 1 -37.29 -2.50 2.20
CA MET A 1 -35.88 -2.19 1.87
C MET A 1 -35.05 -2.63 3.06
N GLN A 2 -34.18 -3.63 2.89
CA GLN A 2 -33.38 -4.19 3.98
C GLN A 2 -32.01 -3.50 4.02
N ALA A 3 -31.57 -3.05 5.19
CA ALA A 3 -30.23 -2.51 5.36
C ALA A 3 -29.23 -3.67 5.21
N GLN A 4 -28.52 -3.72 4.08
CA GLN A 4 -27.42 -4.66 3.89
C GLN A 4 -26.29 -4.19 4.82
N PHE A 5 -25.90 -5.02 5.78
CA PHE A 5 -24.65 -4.80 6.49
C PHE A 5 -23.53 -4.97 5.48
N VAL A 6 -22.97 -3.85 5.01
CA VAL A 6 -21.94 -3.85 3.98
C VAL A 6 -20.63 -4.24 4.68
N HIS A 7 -20.11 -3.45 5.65
CA HIS A 7 -18.92 -3.81 6.43
C HIS A 7 -18.83 -2.99 7.73
N GLU A 8 -18.01 -3.41 8.70
CA GLU A 8 -17.76 -2.73 9.99
C GLU A 8 -16.99 -1.39 9.88
N GLY A 9 -16.86 -0.81 8.67
CA GLY A 9 -16.02 0.36 8.37
C GLY A 9 -14.52 0.07 8.31
N LYS A 10 -14.06 -1.00 8.96
CA LYS A 10 -12.64 -1.39 9.01
C LYS A 10 -12.12 -2.05 7.73
N HIS A 11 -13.00 -2.72 6.99
CA HIS A 11 -12.66 -3.51 5.81
C HIS A 11 -13.56 -3.11 4.64
N VAL A 12 -12.97 -2.85 3.47
CA VAL A 12 -13.68 -2.48 2.25
C VAL A 12 -13.44 -3.56 1.21
N ASP A 13 -14.51 -4.01 0.55
CA ASP A 13 -14.38 -4.95 -0.56
C ASP A 13 -13.67 -4.27 -1.74
N PHE A 14 -12.62 -4.94 -2.21
CA PHE A 14 -11.79 -4.44 -3.29
C PHE A 14 -11.45 -5.60 -4.23
N THR A 15 -11.76 -5.42 -5.51
CA THR A 15 -11.38 -6.36 -6.57
C THR A 15 -10.23 -5.72 -7.35
N PRO A 16 -9.00 -6.23 -7.26
CA PRO A 16 -7.88 -5.65 -7.97
C PRO A 16 -7.92 -6.04 -9.46
N ASP A 17 -7.42 -5.14 -10.30
CA ASP A 17 -7.26 -5.41 -11.74
C ASP A 17 -5.99 -6.23 -12.03
N VAL A 18 -4.99 -6.13 -11.15
CA VAL A 18 -3.69 -6.81 -11.22
C VAL A 18 -3.42 -7.61 -9.94
N ASP A 19 -2.45 -8.52 -9.96
CA ASP A 19 -2.04 -9.21 -8.73
C ASP A 19 -1.41 -8.21 -7.75
N VAL A 20 -1.97 -8.12 -6.55
CA VAL A 20 -1.53 -7.22 -5.49
C VAL A 20 -1.04 -8.05 -4.31
N PRO A 21 0.26 -7.99 -3.98
CA PRO A 21 0.80 -8.73 -2.84
C PRO A 21 0.30 -8.16 -1.51
N VAL A 22 0.39 -8.96 -0.45
CA VAL A 22 0.10 -8.54 0.93
C VAL A 22 0.90 -7.29 1.34
N GLY A 23 0.28 -6.40 2.12
CA GLY A 23 0.89 -5.17 2.62
C GLY A 23 0.97 -4.04 1.59
N SER A 24 0.41 -4.23 0.41
CA SER A 24 0.36 -3.19 -0.62
C SER A 24 -0.63 -2.10 -0.25
N ILE A 25 -0.23 -0.85 -0.52
CA ILE A 25 -1.06 0.34 -0.30
C ILE A 25 -1.88 0.58 -1.57
N ILE A 26 -3.20 0.63 -1.41
CA ILE A 26 -4.16 0.92 -2.48
C ILE A 26 -4.84 2.25 -2.17
N ILE A 27 -4.92 3.10 -3.19
CA ILE A 27 -5.58 4.41 -3.14
C ILE A 27 -6.75 4.38 -4.12
N GLN A 28 -7.96 4.51 -3.62
CA GLN A 28 -9.19 4.57 -4.40
C GLN A 28 -9.85 5.93 -4.19
N GLY A 29 -9.47 6.90 -5.04
CA GLY A 29 -9.84 8.30 -4.84
C GLY A 29 -9.20 8.84 -3.57
N ASP A 30 -10.03 9.21 -2.59
CA ASP A 30 -9.58 9.74 -1.29
C ASP A 30 -9.43 8.65 -0.21
N LEU A 31 -9.82 7.41 -0.52
CA LEU A 31 -9.72 6.28 0.40
C LEU A 31 -8.37 5.59 0.25
N VAL A 32 -7.66 5.40 1.36
CA VAL A 32 -6.40 4.65 1.43
C VAL A 32 -6.62 3.40 2.26
N GLY A 33 -6.23 2.24 1.74
CA GLY A 33 -6.29 0.97 2.45
C GLY A 33 -5.13 0.04 2.12
N ILE A 34 -4.94 -0.98 2.96
CA ILE A 34 -3.82 -1.93 2.84
C ILE A 34 -4.36 -3.35 2.71
N THR A 35 -3.72 -4.16 1.86
CA THR A 35 -4.07 -5.58 1.68
C THR A 35 -3.58 -6.43 2.86
N LYS A 36 -4.48 -7.16 3.52
CA LYS A 36 -4.12 -8.11 4.60
C LYS A 36 -3.72 -9.50 4.11
N ARG A 37 -3.94 -9.78 2.83
CA ARG A 37 -3.62 -11.06 2.15
C ARG A 37 -3.31 -10.78 0.70
N ASP A 38 -2.69 -11.73 0.00
CA ASP A 38 -2.50 -11.63 -1.44
C ASP A 38 -3.84 -11.57 -2.16
N LEU A 39 -4.00 -10.56 -3.02
CA LEU A 39 -5.17 -10.41 -3.86
C LEU A 39 -4.78 -10.70 -5.30
N LYS A 40 -5.32 -11.78 -5.85
CA LYS A 40 -5.12 -12.08 -7.27
C LYS A 40 -5.98 -11.20 -8.15
N ALA A 41 -5.51 -10.94 -9.36
CA ALA A 41 -6.27 -10.19 -10.37
C ALA A 41 -7.68 -10.79 -10.53
N LYS A 42 -8.70 -9.92 -10.53
CA LYS A 42 -10.12 -10.28 -10.69
C LYS A 42 -10.71 -11.19 -9.60
N VAL A 43 -10.02 -11.34 -8.46
CA VAL A 43 -10.52 -12.09 -7.31
C VAL A 43 -11.02 -11.13 -6.23
N HIS A 44 -12.18 -11.44 -5.63
CA HIS A 44 -12.71 -10.64 -4.53
C HIS A 44 -11.75 -10.62 -3.33
N GLY A 45 -11.29 -9.42 -3.02
CA GLY A 45 -10.45 -9.11 -1.89
C GLY A 45 -11.12 -8.16 -0.92
N SER A 46 -10.44 -7.93 0.20
CA SER A 46 -10.75 -6.81 1.07
C SER A 46 -9.46 -6.08 1.44
N ILE A 47 -9.56 -4.76 1.46
CA ILE A 47 -8.53 -3.86 1.99
C ILE A 47 -8.98 -3.36 3.35
N VAL A 48 -8.01 -2.98 4.17
CA VAL A 48 -8.27 -2.46 5.50
C VAL A 48 -7.91 -1.00 5.53
N VAL A 49 -8.87 -0.18 5.93
CA VAL A 49 -8.81 1.29 5.88
C VAL A 49 -8.67 1.91 7.27
N GLU A 50 -9.01 1.15 8.32
CA GLU A 50 -8.85 1.56 9.72
C GLU A 50 -8.02 0.54 10.50
N GLY A 51 -7.06 1.04 11.29
CA GLY A 51 -6.19 0.24 12.14
C GLY A 51 -4.77 0.76 12.21
N GLY A 52 -3.98 0.24 13.13
CA GLY A 52 -2.53 0.44 13.16
C GLY A 52 -1.86 -0.52 12.19
N PHE A 53 -1.01 0.00 11.30
CA PHE A 53 -0.19 -0.80 10.41
C PHE A 53 1.28 -0.53 10.74
N ASP A 54 2.01 -1.60 11.02
CA ASP A 54 3.46 -1.53 11.21
C ASP A 54 4.14 -1.62 9.85
N PHE A 55 4.98 -0.64 9.54
CA PHE A 55 5.79 -0.63 8.35
C PHE A 55 7.25 -0.74 8.75
N PRO A 56 7.99 -1.75 8.24
CA PRO A 56 9.41 -1.79 8.48
C PRO A 56 10.04 -0.54 7.88
N LYS A 57 10.71 0.25 8.73
CA LYS A 57 11.53 1.35 8.25
C LYS A 57 12.69 0.76 7.46
N VAL A 58 12.55 0.77 6.14
CA VAL A 58 13.69 0.48 5.25
C VAL A 58 14.61 1.69 5.35
N GLY A 59 15.59 1.60 6.26
CA GLY A 59 16.71 2.52 6.22
C GLY A 59 17.44 2.29 4.90
N VAL A 60 17.57 3.33 4.09
CA VAL A 60 18.62 3.32 3.05
C VAL A 60 19.92 3.01 3.78
N SER A 61 20.67 2.01 3.32
CA SER A 61 22.00 1.80 3.89
C SER A 61 22.79 3.10 3.67
N SER A 62 23.72 3.41 4.57
CA SER A 62 24.56 4.59 4.42
C SER A 62 25.23 4.64 3.03
N ASP A 63 25.48 3.48 2.42
CA ASP A 63 26.02 3.34 1.06
C ASP A 63 25.09 3.90 -0.02
N GLU A 64 23.78 3.63 0.07
CA GLU A 64 22.77 4.10 -0.90
C GLU A 64 22.49 5.60 -0.74
N TYR A 65 22.47 6.11 0.51
CA TYR A 65 22.36 7.53 0.77
C TYR A 65 23.57 8.32 0.24
N LEU A 66 24.79 7.82 0.44
CA LEU A 66 26.02 8.43 -0.09
C LEU A 66 26.07 8.39 -1.62
N ALA A 67 25.60 7.31 -2.25
CA ALA A 67 25.48 7.23 -3.71
C ALA A 67 24.52 8.30 -4.28
N SER A 68 23.42 8.61 -3.58
CA SER A 68 22.51 9.69 -3.97
C SER A 68 23.13 11.09 -3.80
N LYS A 69 23.92 11.30 -2.74
CA LYS A 69 24.61 12.56 -2.45
C LYS A 69 25.73 12.85 -3.45
N ASN A 70 26.49 11.82 -3.83
CA ASN A 70 27.62 11.96 -4.76
C ASN A 70 27.16 12.20 -6.20
N ARG A 71 26.00 11.68 -6.63
CA ARG A 71 25.45 12.00 -7.96
C ARG A 71 25.07 13.47 -8.16
N ARG A 72 24.80 14.20 -7.07
CA ARG A 72 24.54 15.65 -7.11
C ARG A 72 25.83 16.50 -7.10
N ALA A 73 26.94 15.94 -6.63
CA ALA A 73 28.22 16.64 -6.59
C ALA A 73 28.94 16.66 -7.97
N THR A 74 28.68 15.68 -8.84
CA THR A 74 29.38 15.52 -10.13
C THR A 74 28.67 16.15 -11.34
N GLN A 75 27.50 16.79 -11.16
CA GLN A 75 26.79 17.50 -12.24
C GLN A 75 27.01 19.03 -12.25
N GLY A 76 27.93 19.52 -11.42
CA GLY A 76 28.35 20.92 -11.38
C GLY A 76 29.85 21.06 -11.55
N SER A 77 30.34 20.92 -12.78
CA SER A 77 31.57 21.54 -13.27
C SER A 77 31.51 21.69 -14.78
#